data_AF-A0A2D5V2R3-F1
#
_entry.id   AF-A0A2D5V2R3-F1
#
_cell.length_a   1.000
_cell.length_b   1.000
_cell.length_c   1.000
_cell.angle_alpha   90.00
_cell.angle_beta   90.00
_cell.angle_gamma   90.00
#
_symmetry.space_group_name_H-M   'P 1'
#
loop_
_entity.id
_entity.type
_entity.pdbx_description
1 polymer ?
#
loop_
_entity_poly.entity_id
_entity_poly.type
_entity_poly.pdbx_seq_one_letter_code
_entity_poly.pdbx_strand_id
1 'polypeptide(L)'
;MSKTQLTLKICGYSSLVMGGIFFFKPYFYASLEGANFENIAWLRNLGAALISVNGIGALLAASDPLKEKKLYDVVLLASCLETIALSWSTYSWEFSATVHELIIIPLILAGLVSVLLLIFRPK
;
A
#
# COMPACT_ATOMS: atom_id res chain seq x y z
N MET A 1 1.86 2.81 23.08
CA MET A 1 2.10 2.97 21.64
C MET A 1 1.32 4.18 21.16
N SER A 2 1.95 5.15 20.51
CA SER A 2 1.24 6.35 20.02
C SER A 2 0.33 6.02 18.83
N LYS A 3 -0.63 6.90 18.52
CA LYS A 3 -1.50 6.75 17.33
C LYS A 3 -0.66 6.70 16.04
N THR A 4 0.37 7.54 15.95
CA THR A 4 1.34 7.53 14.84
C THR A 4 2.02 6.18 14.68
N GLN A 5 2.54 5.60 15.78
CA GLN A 5 3.19 4.28 15.75
C GLN A 5 2.22 3.17 15.36
N LEU A 6 0.97 3.22 15.85
CA LEU A 6 -0.06 2.26 15.47
C LEU A 6 -0.34 2.33 13.96
N THR A 7 -0.59 3.53 13.42
CA THR A 7 -0.88 3.73 12.00
C THR A 7 0.28 3.25 11.12
N LEU A 8 1.52 3.57 11.48
CA LEU A 8 2.70 3.10 10.75
C LEU A 8 2.85 1.58 10.79
N LYS A 9 2.55 0.93 11.92
CA LYS A 9 2.57 -0.53 12.00
C LYS A 9 1.48 -1.17 11.16
N ILE A 10 0.28 -0.61 11.16
CA ILE A 10 -0.81 -1.08 10.30
C ILE A 10 -0.37 -0.97 8.83
N CYS A 11 0.08 0.21 8.40
CA CYS A 11 0.60 0.44 7.04
C CYS A 11 1.72 -0.54 6.70
N GLY A 12 2.69 -0.71 7.61
CA GLY A 12 3.85 -1.57 7.42
C GLY A 12 3.46 -3.04 7.21
N TYR A 13 2.73 -3.62 8.15
CA TYR A 13 2.37 -5.03 8.06
C TYR A 13 1.39 -5.31 6.92
N SER A 14 0.42 -4.44 6.65
CA SER A 14 -0.48 -4.62 5.51
C SER A 14 0.28 -4.57 4.17
N SER A 15 1.24 -3.65 4.05
CA SER A 15 2.05 -3.50 2.84
C SER A 15 3.02 -4.65 2.64
N LEU A 16 3.57 -5.23 3.72
CA LEU A 16 4.39 -6.44 3.63
C LEU A 16 3.59 -7.65 3.15
N VAL A 17 2.35 -7.82 3.65
CA VAL A 17 1.48 -8.93 3.22
C VAL A 17 1.08 -8.75 1.76
N MET A 18 0.50 -7.59 1.42
CA MET A 18 0.03 -7.32 0.06
C MET A 18 1.17 -7.28 -0.94
N GLY A 19 2.24 -6.55 -0.61
CA GLY A 19 3.43 -6.46 -1.45
C GLY A 19 4.11 -7.82 -1.60
N GLY A 20 4.12 -8.66 -0.57
CA GLY A 20 4.59 -10.04 -0.65
C GLY A 20 3.78 -10.89 -1.63
N ILE A 21 2.45 -10.80 -1.58
CA ILE A 21 1.56 -11.48 -2.53
C ILE A 21 1.86 -11.01 -3.96
N PHE A 22 1.92 -9.70 -4.18
CA PHE A 22 2.19 -9.09 -5.48
C PHE A 22 3.57 -9.47 -6.03
N PHE A 23 4.58 -9.53 -5.18
CA PHE A 23 5.94 -9.81 -5.58
C PHE A 23 6.16 -11.30 -5.87
N PHE A 24 5.79 -12.17 -4.92
CA PHE A 24 6.10 -13.61 -5.00
C PHE A 24 5.03 -14.45 -5.69
N LYS A 25 3.76 -14.03 -5.62
CA LYS A 25 2.61 -14.79 -6.13
C LYS A 25 1.65 -13.91 -6.99
N PRO A 26 2.14 -13.12 -7.96
CA PRO A 26 1.29 -12.22 -8.75
C PRO A 26 0.22 -12.94 -9.58
N TYR A 27 0.53 -14.12 -10.14
CA TYR A 27 -0.43 -14.90 -10.92
C TYR A 27 -1.58 -15.43 -10.07
N PHE A 28 -1.30 -15.80 -8.82
CA PHE A 28 -2.34 -16.21 -7.88
C PHE A 28 -3.27 -15.04 -7.59
N TYR A 29 -2.72 -13.86 -7.33
CA TYR A 29 -3.51 -12.65 -7.09
C TYR A 29 -4.39 -12.30 -8.30
N ALA A 30 -3.81 -12.21 -9.51
CA ALA A 30 -4.56 -11.94 -10.73
C ALA A 30 -5.67 -12.99 -10.97
N SER A 31 -5.41 -14.27 -10.67
CA SER A 31 -6.43 -15.32 -10.80
C SER A 31 -7.57 -15.17 -9.79
N LEU A 32 -7.30 -14.70 -8.57
CA LEU A 32 -8.35 -14.45 -7.55
C LEU A 32 -9.28 -13.32 -7.98
N GLU A 33 -8.73 -12.28 -8.60
CA GLU A 33 -9.49 -11.16 -9.16
C GLU A 33 -10.24 -11.52 -10.45
N GLY A 34 -9.91 -12.67 -11.04
CA GLY A 34 -10.31 -13.05 -12.39
C GLY A 34 -9.81 -12.04 -13.43
N ALA A 35 -8.65 -11.41 -13.16
CA ALA A 35 -7.98 -10.48 -14.05
C ALA A 35 -7.13 -11.23 -15.09
N ASN A 36 -6.80 -10.53 -16.18
CA ASN A 36 -5.84 -11.05 -17.15
C ASN A 36 -4.40 -11.06 -16.59
N PHE A 37 -3.48 -11.73 -17.27
CA PHE A 37 -2.08 -11.82 -16.84
C PHE A 37 -1.14 -10.81 -17.51
N GLU A 38 -1.68 -9.78 -18.16
CA GLU A 38 -0.87 -8.76 -18.86
C GLU A 38 -0.10 -7.89 -17.86
N ASN A 39 -0.67 -7.65 -16.68
CA ASN A 39 -0.14 -6.73 -15.66
C ASN A 39 0.80 -7.38 -14.63
N ILE A 40 1.28 -8.62 -14.86
CA ILE A 40 2.09 -9.35 -13.87
C ILE A 40 3.42 -8.65 -13.55
N ALA A 41 4.09 -8.10 -14.56
CA ALA A 41 5.33 -7.35 -14.35
C ALA A 41 5.09 -6.09 -13.52
N TRP A 42 3.96 -5.42 -13.75
CA TRP A 42 3.54 -4.26 -12.97
C TRP A 42 3.25 -4.65 -11.52
N LEU A 43 2.49 -5.73 -11.28
CA LEU A 43 2.21 -6.25 -9.93
C LEU A 43 3.50 -6.53 -9.16
N ARG A 44 4.51 -7.15 -9.78
CA ARG A 44 5.79 -7.39 -9.11
C ARG A 44 6.50 -6.09 -8.69
N ASN A 45 6.54 -5.09 -9.56
CA ASN A 45 7.17 -3.82 -9.24
C ASN A 45 6.41 -3.07 -8.15
N LEU A 46 5.07 -3.08 -8.20
CA LEU A 46 4.23 -2.54 -7.13
C LEU A 46 4.48 -3.29 -5.81
N GLY A 47 4.60 -4.62 -5.85
CA GLY A 47 4.91 -5.43 -4.69
C GLY A 47 6.27 -5.08 -4.07
N ALA A 48 7.29 -4.87 -4.89
CA ALA A 48 8.61 -4.44 -4.42
C ALA A 48 8.57 -3.05 -3.76
N ALA A 49 7.84 -2.11 -4.34
CA ALA A 49 7.64 -0.77 -3.77
C ALA A 49 6.90 -0.84 -2.43
N LEU A 50 5.78 -1.59 -2.36
CA LEU A 50 5.01 -1.81 -1.15
C LEU A 50 5.83 -2.45 -0.04
N ILE A 51 6.65 -3.47 -0.35
CA ILE A 51 7.51 -4.12 0.65
C ILE A 51 8.54 -3.12 1.18
N SER A 52 9.26 -2.45 0.28
CA SER A 52 10.42 -1.64 0.63
C SER A 52 10.04 -0.33 1.31
N VAL A 53 9.15 0.46 0.72
CA VAL A 53 8.82 1.81 1.19
C VAL A 53 7.73 1.75 2.26
N ASN A 54 6.53 1.28 1.91
CA ASN A 54 5.41 1.29 2.85
C ASN A 54 5.56 0.20 3.93
N GLY A 55 6.13 -0.94 3.60
CA GLY A 55 6.36 -2.06 4.51
C GLY A 55 7.47 -1.77 5.49
N ILE A 56 8.70 -1.94 5.03
CA ILE A 56 9.91 -1.77 5.85
C ILE A 56 10.07 -0.31 6.30
N GLY A 57 9.89 0.66 5.40
CA GLY A 57 10.00 2.07 5.75
C GLY A 57 9.03 2.51 6.84
N ALA A 58 7.77 2.07 6.81
CA ALA A 58 6.82 2.41 7.88
C ALA A 58 7.18 1.74 9.21
N LEU A 59 7.62 0.47 9.20
CA LEU A 59 8.03 -0.21 10.43
C LEU A 59 9.28 0.40 11.06
N LEU A 60 10.25 0.84 10.25
CA LEU A 60 11.41 1.59 10.71
C LEU A 60 10.99 2.94 11.30
N ALA A 61 10.15 3.70 10.59
CA ALA A 61 9.61 4.96 11.09
C ALA A 61 8.76 4.78 12.37
N ALA A 62 8.13 3.61 12.56
CA ALA A 62 7.36 3.32 13.77
C ALA A 62 8.22 3.14 15.02
N SER A 63 9.51 2.83 14.87
CA SER A 63 10.42 2.66 16.01
C SER A 63 10.56 3.96 16.81
N ASP A 64 10.80 5.07 16.13
CA ASP A 64 10.80 6.42 16.67
C ASP A 64 10.34 7.43 15.59
N PRO A 65 9.03 7.74 15.53
CA PRO A 65 8.49 8.60 14.47
C PRO A 65 9.01 10.05 14.48
N LEU A 66 9.46 10.55 15.64
CA LEU A 66 10.01 11.91 15.74
C LEU A 66 11.43 11.96 15.17
N LYS A 67 12.26 10.98 15.57
CA LYS A 67 13.62 10.85 15.04
C LYS A 67 13.61 10.52 13.55
N GLU A 68 12.72 9.63 13.11
CA GLU A 68 12.62 9.15 11.73
C GLU A 68 11.63 9.96 10.87
N LYS A 69 11.37 11.23 11.23
CA LYS A 69 10.37 12.07 10.56
C LYS A 69 10.55 12.19 9.05
N LYS A 70 11.79 12.19 8.55
CA LYS A 70 12.03 12.22 7.09
C LYS A 70 11.59 10.93 6.42
N LEU A 71 11.84 9.78 7.03
CA LEU A 71 11.37 8.49 6.54
C LEU A 71 9.84 8.39 6.62
N TYR A 72 9.25 8.91 7.70
CA TYR A 72 7.80 9.08 7.80
C TYR A 72 7.23 9.87 6.62
N ASP A 73 7.83 11.02 6.29
CA ASP A 73 7.36 11.88 5.20
C ASP A 73 7.45 11.16 3.83
N VAL A 74 8.46 10.31 3.63
CA VAL A 74 8.57 9.45 2.43
C VAL A 74 7.46 8.40 2.38
N VAL A 75 7.23 7.68 3.49
CA VAL A 75 6.15 6.68 3.60
C VAL A 75 4.79 7.34 3.34
N LEU A 76 4.54 8.48 3.96
CA LEU A 76 3.31 9.25 3.76
C LEU A 76 3.12 9.63 2.29
N LEU A 77 4.17 10.16 1.64
CA LEU A 77 4.11 10.51 0.22
C LEU A 77 3.81 9.29 -0.65
N ALA A 78 4.50 8.17 -0.42
CA ALA A 78 4.30 6.93 -1.16
C ALA A 78 2.86 6.41 -1.00
N SER A 79 2.36 6.31 0.24
CA SER A 79 0.98 5.90 0.51
C SER A 79 -0.06 6.83 -0.13
N CYS A 80 0.20 8.14 -0.22
CA CYS A 80 -0.71 9.06 -0.92
C CYS A 80 -0.68 8.83 -2.43
N LEU A 81 0.51 8.73 -3.04
CA LEU A 81 0.65 8.54 -4.48
C LEU A 81 0.12 7.19 -4.95
N GLU A 82 0.38 6.12 -4.20
CA GLU A 82 -0.15 4.78 -4.47
C GLU A 82 -1.68 4.76 -4.40
N THR A 83 -2.28 5.39 -3.38
CA THR A 83 -3.74 5.51 -3.26
C THR A 83 -4.34 6.31 -4.42
N ILE A 84 -3.69 7.41 -4.85
CA ILE A 84 -4.15 8.19 -6.01
C ILE A 84 -4.06 7.36 -7.30
N ALA A 85 -2.94 6.65 -7.52
CA ALA A 85 -2.77 5.78 -8.68
C ALA A 85 -3.82 4.67 -8.69
N LEU A 86 -4.02 3.98 -7.55
CA LEU A 86 -5.05 2.94 -7.41
C LEU A 86 -6.46 3.51 -7.64
N SER A 87 -6.76 4.71 -7.15
CA SER A 87 -8.04 5.37 -7.39
C SER A 87 -8.26 5.63 -8.87
N TRP A 88 -7.25 6.16 -9.56
CA TRP A 88 -7.31 6.45 -11.00
C TRP A 88 -7.50 5.18 -11.81
N SER A 89 -6.68 4.16 -11.58
CA SER A 89 -6.78 2.87 -12.27
C SER A 89 -8.09 2.14 -11.97
N THR A 90 -8.69 2.34 -10.79
CA THR A 90 -10.03 1.82 -10.47
C THR A 90 -11.10 2.58 -11.25
N TYR A 91 -11.02 3.92 -11.31
CA TYR A 91 -11.97 4.74 -12.07
C TYR A 91 -11.93 4.44 -13.57
N SER A 92 -10.73 4.22 -14.13
CA SER A 92 -10.52 3.86 -15.54
C SER A 92 -10.66 2.35 -15.83
N TRP A 93 -10.89 1.53 -14.81
CA TRP A 93 -11.02 0.07 -14.87
C TRP A 93 -9.86 -0.66 -15.57
N GLU A 94 -8.63 -0.32 -15.22
CA GLU A 94 -7.41 -0.83 -15.88
C GLU A 94 -7.01 -2.25 -15.43
N PHE A 95 -7.63 -2.77 -14.38
CA PHE A 95 -7.27 -4.07 -13.78
C PHE A 95 -7.80 -5.27 -14.56
N SER A 96 -8.80 -5.08 -15.43
CA SER A 96 -9.52 -6.18 -16.09
C SER A 96 -10.10 -7.22 -15.11
N ALA A 97 -10.23 -6.88 -13.83
CA ALA A 97 -10.74 -7.75 -12.78
C ALA A 97 -12.24 -7.99 -12.98
N THR A 98 -12.70 -9.20 -12.67
CA THR A 98 -14.12 -9.54 -12.68
C THR A 98 -14.73 -9.44 -11.28
N VAL A 99 -13.92 -9.65 -10.24
CA VAL A 99 -14.30 -9.49 -8.83
C VAL A 99 -13.95 -8.07 -8.38
N HIS A 100 -14.93 -7.17 -8.41
CA HIS A 100 -14.69 -5.74 -8.21
C HIS A 100 -14.30 -5.42 -6.76
N GLU A 101 -14.80 -6.20 -5.81
CA GLU A 101 -14.58 -6.05 -4.38
C GLU A 101 -13.09 -6.19 -4.01
N LEU A 102 -12.37 -7.05 -4.75
CA LEU A 102 -10.93 -7.24 -4.55
C LEU A 102 -10.10 -6.03 -5.00
N ILE A 103 -10.69 -5.06 -5.69
CA ILE A 103 -10.07 -3.77 -6.03
C ILE A 103 -10.57 -2.66 -5.09
N ILE A 104 -11.90 -2.57 -4.92
CA ILE A 104 -12.53 -1.47 -4.18
C ILE A 104 -12.22 -1.52 -2.68
N ILE A 105 -12.20 -2.71 -2.07
CA ILE A 105 -11.93 -2.85 -0.63
C ILE A 105 -10.49 -2.41 -0.31
N PRO A 106 -9.44 -2.92 -0.98
CA PRO A 106 -8.08 -2.41 -0.79
C PRO A 106 -7.95 -0.91 -1.02
N LEU A 107 -8.65 -0.35 -2.02
CA LEU A 107 -8.65 1.10 -2.26
C LEU A 107 -9.18 1.90 -1.06
N ILE A 108 -10.32 1.49 -0.50
CA ILE A 108 -10.90 2.16 0.68
C ILE A 108 -9.94 2.07 1.88
N LEU A 109 -9.33 0.90 2.09
CA LEU A 109 -8.37 0.69 3.18
C LEU A 109 -7.10 1.52 2.99
N ALA A 110 -6.56 1.57 1.77
CA ALA A 110 -5.41 2.40 1.42
C ALA A 110 -5.71 3.89 1.65
N GLY A 111 -6.89 4.36 1.21
CA GLY A 111 -7.37 5.72 1.47
C GLY A 111 -7.46 6.05 2.95
N LEU A 112 -8.03 5.15 3.76
CA LEU A 112 -8.10 5.31 5.20
C LEU A 112 -6.70 5.43 5.82
N VAL A 113 -5.77 4.54 5.47
CA VAL A 113 -4.40 4.55 6.01
C VAL A 113 -3.67 5.85 5.62
N SER A 114 -3.78 6.29 4.37
CA SER A 114 -3.15 7.55 3.92
C SER A 114 -3.70 8.76 4.69
N VAL A 115 -5.01 8.83 4.92
CA VAL A 115 -5.63 9.88 5.74
C VAL A 115 -5.13 9.83 7.19
N LEU A 116 -5.04 8.64 7.78
CA LEU A 116 -4.53 8.49 9.15
C LEU A 116 -3.05 8.90 9.27
N LEU A 117 -2.22 8.63 8.24
CA LEU A 117 -0.83 9.09 8.19
C LEU A 117 -0.75 10.62 8.06
N LEU A 118 -1.69 11.26 7.38
CA LEU A 118 -1.76 12.73 7.36
C LEU A 118 -2.12 13.31 8.73
N ILE A 119 -3.18 12.79 9.35
CA ILE A 119 -3.72 13.30 10.62
C ILE A 119 -2.73 13.08 11.77
N PHE A 120 -2.08 11.91 11.82
CA PHE A 120 -1.16 11.55 12.90
C PHE A 120 0.31 11.79 12.58
N ARG A 121 0.58 12.65 11.60
CA ARG A 121 1.94 13.07 11.28
C ARG A 121 2.65 13.63 12.53
N PRO A 122 3.86 13.14 12.87
CA PRO A 122 4.64 13.67 13.98
C PRO A 122 5.00 15.14 13.71
N LYS A 123 4.83 15.98 14.74
CA LYS A 123 5.06 17.43 14.67
C LYS A 123 6.50 17.78 15.01
#